data_AF-W6QS22-F1
#
_entry.id   AF-W6QS22-F1
#
_cell.length_a   1.000
_cell.length_b   1.000
_cell.length_c   1.000
_cell.angle_alpha   90.00
_cell.angle_beta   90.00
_cell.angle_gamma   90.00
#
_symmetry.space_group_name_H-M   'P 1'
#
loop_
_entity.id
_entity.type
_entity.pdbx_description
1 polymer ?
#
loop_
_entity_poly.entity_id
_entity_poly.type
_entity_poly.pdbx_seq_one_letter_code
_entity_poly.pdbx_strand_id
1 'polypeptide(L)'
;MLVEHHDKLVSLKRSFNTAFVSNLCHAIYQAIYDGRRVLEELNEELENHAFGADQETYSFQSDWVPEFYDYWKFFEEIVKQPLLGEALDLAEMELSERSCKVRDKLMAMLLDEDETKAMRELDRICDYRNYRKYEILRQPKGKAPIPLSQYGTGSGGQSETPFYIIRSAAVTAAFRFREGVNHLRMVLVDEAFSRMDETRSREVIDYLTKSLGLQLLFVMPSSKSGAFLDLISNQFVFAKCPAPQKIGELNTLVHVDRQKLNQDKIQALWANYKRLIYNQASFDFMEEFVG
;
A
#
# COMPACT_ATOMS: atom_id res chain seq x y z
N MET A 1 -29.94 50.97 -11.70
CA MET A 1 -30.53 49.67 -12.06
C MET A 1 -29.60 48.78 -12.89
N LEU A 2 -29.39 48.94 -14.20
CA LEU A 2 -28.54 47.99 -14.97
C LEU A 2 -27.07 47.92 -14.49
N VAL A 3 -26.47 49.06 -14.13
CA VAL A 3 -25.11 49.11 -13.58
C VAL A 3 -25.02 48.46 -12.19
N GLU A 4 -25.97 48.73 -11.29
CA GLU A 4 -26.02 48.08 -9.97
C GLU A 4 -26.25 46.57 -10.04
N HIS A 5 -27.01 46.08 -11.03
CA HIS A 5 -27.16 44.64 -11.25
C HIS A 5 -25.88 44.02 -11.80
N HIS A 6 -25.12 44.74 -12.63
CA HIS A 6 -23.82 44.31 -13.14
C HIS A 6 -22.78 44.22 -12.01
N ASP A 7 -22.67 45.26 -11.17
CA ASP A 7 -21.73 45.29 -10.05
C ASP A 7 -22.02 44.18 -9.03
N LYS A 8 -23.31 43.92 -8.74
CA LYS A 8 -23.74 42.79 -7.90
C LYS A 8 -23.39 41.43 -8.51
N LEU A 9 -23.53 41.26 -9.83
CA LEU A 9 -23.13 40.02 -10.51
C LEU A 9 -21.63 39.79 -10.44
N VAL A 10 -20.82 40.85 -10.60
CA VAL A 10 -19.36 40.78 -10.48
C VAL A 10 -18.95 40.41 -9.05
N SER A 11 -19.55 41.01 -8.02
CA SER A 11 -19.24 40.69 -6.63
C SER A 11 -19.64 39.27 -6.25
N LEU A 12 -20.82 38.81 -6.71
CA LEU A 12 -21.29 37.43 -6.49
C LEU A 12 -20.38 36.41 -7.18
N LYS A 13 -19.98 36.66 -8.43
CA LYS A 13 -19.05 35.79 -9.17
C LYS A 13 -17.71 35.70 -8.45
N ARG A 14 -17.21 36.82 -7.92
CA ARG A 14 -15.96 36.85 -7.18
C ARG A 14 -16.04 36.08 -5.86
N SER A 15 -17.09 36.32 -5.06
CA SER A 15 -17.31 35.59 -3.81
C SER A 15 -17.46 34.09 -4.03
N PHE A 16 -18.20 33.67 -5.07
CA PHE A 16 -18.31 32.26 -5.45
C PHE A 16 -16.95 31.65 -5.82
N ASN A 17 -16.19 32.32 -6.69
CA ASN A 17 -14.87 31.85 -7.09
C ASN A 17 -13.92 31.73 -5.90
N THR A 18 -13.96 32.70 -4.98
CA THR A 18 -13.13 32.70 -3.78
C THR A 18 -13.48 31.53 -2.85
N ALA A 19 -14.78 31.30 -2.58
CA ALA A 19 -15.23 30.18 -1.76
C ALA A 19 -14.94 28.82 -2.42
N PHE A 20 -15.16 28.72 -3.74
CA PHE A 20 -14.89 27.50 -4.50
C PHE A 20 -13.41 27.13 -4.48
N VAL A 21 -12.52 28.10 -4.78
CA VAL A 21 -11.08 27.85 -4.80
C VAL A 21 -10.53 27.58 -3.41
N SER A 22 -11.00 28.29 -2.39
CA SER A 22 -10.66 27.96 -0.99
C SER A 22 -10.98 26.51 -0.63
N ASN A 23 -12.22 26.09 -0.86
CA ASN A 23 -12.67 24.73 -0.56
C ASN A 23 -11.90 23.70 -1.40
N LEU A 24 -11.63 24.00 -2.66
CA LEU A 24 -10.85 23.15 -3.55
C LEU A 24 -9.42 22.98 -3.06
N CYS A 25 -8.74 24.08 -2.71
CA CYS A 25 -7.39 24.10 -2.15
C CYS A 25 -7.33 23.25 -0.88
N HIS A 26 -8.29 23.42 0.04
CA HIS A 26 -8.39 22.61 1.25
C HIS A 26 -8.56 21.12 0.95
N ALA A 27 -9.49 20.76 0.07
CA ALA A 27 -9.76 19.37 -0.27
C ALA A 27 -8.54 18.68 -0.89
N ILE A 28 -7.88 19.34 -1.86
CA ILE A 28 -6.70 18.77 -2.53
C ILE A 28 -5.52 18.72 -1.56
N TYR A 29 -5.28 19.77 -0.77
CA TYR A 29 -4.21 19.78 0.23
C TYR A 29 -4.37 18.64 1.23
N GLN A 30 -5.58 18.44 1.75
CA GLN A 30 -5.88 17.36 2.67
C GLN A 30 -5.66 15.99 2.01
N ALA A 31 -6.14 15.79 0.77
CA ALA A 31 -5.94 14.53 0.05
C ALA A 31 -4.45 14.21 -0.19
N ILE A 32 -3.63 15.21 -0.54
CA ILE A 32 -2.17 15.06 -0.69
C ILE A 32 -1.53 14.70 0.66
N TYR A 33 -1.96 15.37 1.74
CA TYR A 33 -1.44 15.12 3.09
C TYR A 33 -1.78 13.72 3.58
N ASP A 34 -3.04 13.29 3.43
CA ASP A 34 -3.49 11.95 3.82
C ASP A 34 -2.76 10.86 3.04
N GLY A 35 -2.56 11.06 1.73
CA GLY A 35 -1.79 10.14 0.89
C GLY A 35 -0.32 10.01 1.34
N ARG A 36 0.31 11.12 1.77
CA ARG A 36 1.65 11.11 2.33
C ARG A 36 1.71 10.37 3.66
N ARG A 37 0.75 10.63 4.56
CA ARG A 37 0.72 10.03 5.89
C ARG A 37 0.67 8.50 5.82
N VAL A 38 -0.14 7.95 4.91
CA VAL A 38 -0.22 6.49 4.68
C VAL A 38 1.14 5.88 4.33
N LEU A 39 1.95 6.56 3.51
CA LEU A 39 3.28 6.06 3.14
C LEU A 39 4.30 6.17 4.27
N GLU A 40 4.22 7.23 5.08
CA GLU A 40 5.06 7.38 6.27
C GLU A 40 4.78 6.25 7.27
N GLU A 41 3.50 5.95 7.52
CA GLU A 41 3.07 4.84 8.38
C GLU A 41 3.58 3.48 7.85
N LEU A 42 3.45 3.23 6.54
CA LEU A 42 3.96 2.00 5.93
C LEU A 42 5.49 1.88 6.02
N ASN A 43 6.21 2.99 5.92
CA ASN A 43 7.66 3.00 6.10
C ASN A 43 8.05 2.69 7.55
N GLU A 44 7.37 3.27 8.55
CA GLU A 44 7.60 2.97 9.96
C GLU A 44 7.40 1.48 10.28
N GLU A 45 6.37 0.86 9.67
CA GLU A 45 6.16 -0.58 9.78
C GLU A 45 7.29 -1.35 9.11
N LEU A 46 7.68 -1.01 7.89
CA LEU A 46 8.70 -1.71 7.11
C LEU A 46 10.13 -1.58 7.68
N GLU A 47 10.45 -0.51 8.40
CA GLU A 47 11.78 -0.28 8.99
C GLU A 47 12.24 -1.43 9.91
N ASN A 48 11.28 -2.10 10.56
CA ASN A 48 11.56 -3.19 11.49
C ASN A 48 11.59 -4.57 10.82
N HIS A 49 11.43 -4.65 9.49
CA HIS A 49 11.38 -5.91 8.75
C HIS A 49 12.53 -6.06 7.77
N ALA A 50 13.21 -7.19 7.88
CA ALA A 50 14.22 -7.63 6.94
C ALA A 50 13.79 -8.96 6.32
N PHE A 51 13.82 -9.04 4.99
CA PHE A 51 13.32 -10.19 4.26
C PHE A 51 14.47 -11.07 3.76
N GLY A 52 14.36 -12.37 4.06
CA GLY A 52 15.29 -13.40 3.58
C GLY A 52 16.68 -13.38 4.21
N ALA A 53 17.53 -14.30 3.76
CA ALA A 53 18.90 -14.45 4.29
C ALA A 53 19.79 -13.21 4.04
N ASP A 54 19.52 -12.47 2.97
CA ASP A 54 20.24 -11.26 2.59
C ASP A 54 19.86 -10.02 3.42
N GLN A 55 18.87 -10.17 4.34
CA GLN A 55 18.33 -9.10 5.20
C GLN A 55 18.00 -7.83 4.41
N GLU A 56 17.24 -7.99 3.32
CA GLU A 56 16.82 -6.88 2.48
C GLU A 56 15.68 -6.11 3.15
N THR A 57 15.78 -4.78 3.16
CA THR A 57 14.70 -3.89 3.60
C THR A 57 14.06 -3.18 2.42
N TYR A 58 12.83 -2.71 2.62
CA TYR A 58 12.07 -2.00 1.62
C TYR A 58 11.54 -0.69 2.21
N SER A 59 11.46 0.34 1.38
CA SER A 59 10.82 1.61 1.75
C SER A 59 10.14 2.24 0.55
N PHE A 60 9.08 3.00 0.81
CA PHE A 60 8.41 3.83 -0.15
C PHE A 60 9.06 5.21 -0.19
N GLN A 61 9.45 5.63 -1.40
CA GLN A 61 9.89 6.98 -1.68
C GLN A 61 8.78 7.73 -2.39
N SER A 62 8.65 9.02 -2.08
CA SER A 62 7.72 9.93 -2.75
C SER A 62 8.41 11.24 -3.09
N ASP A 63 8.54 11.51 -4.38
CA ASP A 63 9.09 12.75 -4.91
C ASP A 63 7.98 13.62 -5.49
N TRP A 64 8.17 14.93 -5.49
CA TRP A 64 7.24 15.86 -6.11
C TRP A 64 7.34 15.82 -7.64
N VAL A 65 6.19 15.87 -8.31
CA VAL A 65 6.16 16.15 -9.75
C VAL A 65 6.36 17.66 -9.93
N PRO A 66 7.41 18.12 -10.63
CA PRO A 66 7.78 19.54 -10.68
C PRO A 66 6.65 20.46 -11.13
N GLU A 67 5.85 20.02 -12.12
CA GLU A 67 4.71 20.77 -12.62
C GLU A 67 3.64 21.04 -11.56
N PHE A 68 3.37 20.06 -10.70
CA PHE A 68 2.32 20.13 -9.69
C PHE A 68 2.80 20.74 -8.36
N TYR A 69 4.12 20.85 -8.17
CA TYR A 69 4.71 21.37 -6.95
C TYR A 69 4.31 22.83 -6.67
N ASP A 70 4.26 23.68 -7.70
CA ASP A 70 3.85 25.08 -7.54
C ASP A 70 2.38 25.20 -7.14
N TYR A 71 1.50 24.33 -7.66
CA TYR A 71 0.10 24.27 -7.22
C TYR A 71 -0.03 23.82 -5.77
N TRP A 72 0.75 22.82 -5.36
CA TRP A 72 0.75 22.39 -3.96
C TRP A 72 1.23 23.50 -3.02
N LYS A 73 2.26 24.26 -3.42
CA LYS A 73 2.74 25.42 -2.64
C LYS A 73 1.67 26.48 -2.49
N PHE A 74 0.94 26.78 -3.57
CA PHE A 74 -0.22 27.66 -3.50
C PHE A 74 -1.28 27.13 -2.51
N PHE A 75 -1.66 25.85 -2.61
CA PHE A 75 -2.65 25.27 -1.69
C PHE A 75 -2.17 25.29 -0.23
N GLU A 76 -0.89 25.02 0.01
CA GLU A 76 -0.27 25.08 1.33
C GLU A 76 -0.33 26.51 1.92
N GLU A 77 -0.04 27.53 1.12
CA GLU A 77 -0.14 28.93 1.54
C GLU A 77 -1.58 29.32 1.86
N ILE A 78 -2.55 28.91 1.03
CA ILE A 78 -3.98 29.13 1.29
C ILE A 78 -4.38 28.49 2.62
N VAL A 79 -4.18 27.17 2.78
CA VAL A 79 -4.63 26.43 3.98
C VAL A 79 -3.98 26.94 5.28
N LYS A 80 -2.74 27.44 5.24
CA LYS A 80 -2.05 27.98 6.42
C LYS A 80 -2.52 29.37 6.82
N GLN A 81 -3.31 30.07 6.01
CA GLN A 81 -3.84 31.37 6.38
C GLN A 81 -5.01 31.23 7.38
N PRO A 82 -4.94 31.84 8.58
CA PRO A 82 -5.93 31.64 9.65
C PRO A 82 -7.34 32.18 9.34
N LEU A 83 -7.51 32.97 8.28
CA LEU A 83 -8.66 33.87 8.07
C LEU A 83 -9.63 33.44 6.95
N LEU A 84 -9.50 32.23 6.38
CA LEU A 84 -10.37 31.76 5.30
C LEU A 84 -11.85 31.56 5.67
N GLY A 85 -12.22 31.74 6.94
CA GLY A 85 -13.62 31.72 7.41
C GLY A 85 -14.36 33.05 7.27
N GLU A 86 -13.66 34.17 7.12
CA GLU A 86 -14.25 35.51 7.07
C GLU A 86 -13.82 36.25 5.81
N ALA A 87 -14.63 36.13 4.75
CA ALA A 87 -14.81 37.10 3.67
C ALA A 87 -13.56 37.75 3.00
N LEU A 88 -12.36 37.19 3.16
CA LEU A 88 -11.16 37.68 2.49
C LEU A 88 -11.17 37.23 1.04
N ASP A 89 -11.09 38.21 0.14
CA ASP A 89 -11.03 37.97 -1.29
C ASP A 89 -9.67 37.34 -1.64
N LEU A 90 -9.66 36.29 -2.46
CA LEU A 90 -8.44 35.58 -2.87
C LEU A 90 -7.42 36.51 -3.55
N ALA A 91 -7.89 37.64 -4.07
CA ALA A 91 -7.09 38.71 -4.64
C ALA A 91 -6.28 39.50 -3.60
N GLU A 92 -6.79 39.62 -2.37
CA GLU A 92 -6.23 40.46 -1.30
C GLU A 92 -5.31 39.67 -0.35
N MET A 93 -5.19 38.36 -0.55
CA MET A 93 -4.30 37.50 0.23
C MET A 93 -2.82 37.80 -0.09
N GLU A 94 -2.01 37.95 0.95
CA GLU A 94 -0.55 38.02 0.81
C GLU A 94 0.00 36.63 0.45
N LEU A 95 0.32 36.45 -0.82
CA LEU A 95 0.83 35.21 -1.40
C LEU A 95 2.22 35.43 -1.99
N SER A 96 3.01 34.35 -2.10
CA SER A 96 4.28 34.43 -2.81
C SER A 96 4.07 34.74 -4.30
N GLU A 97 5.09 35.29 -4.97
CA GLU A 97 4.98 35.63 -6.41
C GLU A 97 4.62 34.41 -7.27
N ARG A 98 5.06 33.21 -6.87
CA ARG A 98 4.70 31.94 -7.54
C ARG A 98 3.23 31.58 -7.30
N SER A 99 2.77 31.68 -6.06
CA SER A 99 1.38 31.45 -5.68
C SER A 99 0.41 32.42 -6.36
N CYS A 100 0.78 33.70 -6.50
CA CYS A 100 0.01 34.67 -7.28
C CYS A 100 -0.17 34.23 -8.74
N LYS A 101 0.90 33.76 -9.40
CA LYS A 101 0.82 33.25 -10.78
C LYS A 101 -0.10 32.04 -10.89
N VAL A 102 -0.06 31.13 -9.92
CA VAL A 102 -0.95 29.96 -9.87
C VAL A 102 -2.40 30.38 -9.66
N ARG A 103 -2.68 31.29 -8.73
CA ARG A 103 -4.01 31.86 -8.49
C ARG A 103 -4.57 32.47 -9.77
N ASP A 104 -3.81 33.34 -10.41
CA ASP A 104 -4.25 34.06 -11.61
C ASP A 104 -4.52 33.08 -12.76
N LYS A 105 -3.70 32.02 -12.89
CA LYS A 105 -3.94 30.92 -13.84
C LYS A 105 -5.22 30.14 -13.54
N LEU A 106 -5.49 29.79 -12.28
CA LEU A 106 -6.72 29.10 -11.89
C LEU A 106 -7.95 29.98 -12.11
N MET A 107 -7.89 31.26 -11.75
CA MET A 107 -8.96 32.22 -12.02
C MET A 107 -9.23 32.37 -13.51
N ALA A 108 -8.19 32.52 -14.33
CA ALA A 108 -8.34 32.59 -15.78
C ALA A 108 -8.98 31.33 -16.35
N MET A 109 -8.60 30.15 -15.85
CA MET A 109 -9.18 28.86 -16.27
C MET A 109 -10.66 28.73 -15.92
N LEU A 110 -11.08 29.18 -14.73
CA LEU A 110 -12.50 29.20 -14.30
C LEU A 110 -13.34 30.23 -15.08
N LEU A 111 -12.70 31.16 -15.76
CA LEU A 111 -13.34 32.22 -16.55
C LEU A 111 -13.21 31.98 -18.07
N ASP A 112 -12.58 30.88 -18.49
CA ASP A 112 -12.35 30.54 -19.90
C ASP A 112 -13.68 30.23 -20.60
N GLU A 113 -13.80 30.61 -21.87
CA GLU A 113 -14.98 30.35 -22.69
C GLU A 113 -15.02 28.89 -23.19
N ASP A 114 -13.87 28.21 -23.29
CA ASP A 114 -13.78 26.78 -23.61
C ASP A 114 -13.91 25.93 -22.33
N GLU A 115 -15.16 25.72 -21.90
CA GLU A 115 -15.50 24.91 -20.73
C GLU A 115 -14.89 23.50 -20.79
N THR A 116 -14.82 22.89 -21.97
CA THR A 116 -14.30 21.53 -22.15
C THR A 116 -12.82 21.42 -21.78
N LYS A 117 -12.02 22.40 -22.22
CA LYS A 117 -10.60 22.46 -21.93
C LYS A 117 -10.35 22.84 -20.46
N ALA A 118 -11.09 23.82 -19.96
CA ALA A 118 -11.00 24.24 -18.56
C ALA A 118 -11.32 23.08 -17.59
N MET A 119 -12.38 22.32 -17.87
CA MET A 119 -12.77 21.18 -17.03
C MET A 119 -11.70 20.08 -17.02
N ARG A 120 -11.11 19.75 -18.18
CA ARG A 120 -10.03 18.75 -18.25
C ARG A 120 -8.80 19.13 -17.44
N GLU A 121 -8.37 20.39 -17.54
CA GLU A 121 -7.22 20.86 -16.77
C GLU A 121 -7.54 20.97 -15.28
N LEU A 122 -8.77 21.37 -14.93
CA LEU A 122 -9.23 21.37 -13.55
C LEU A 122 -9.23 19.96 -12.97
N ASP A 123 -9.81 18.97 -13.66
CA ASP A 123 -9.80 17.56 -13.25
C ASP A 123 -8.37 17.05 -12.99
N ARG A 124 -7.44 17.42 -13.87
CA ARG A 124 -6.03 17.06 -13.76
C ARG A 124 -5.36 17.70 -12.53
N ILE A 125 -5.69 18.93 -12.19
CA ILE A 125 -5.20 19.62 -10.97
C ILE A 125 -5.90 19.08 -9.72
N CYS A 126 -7.17 18.69 -9.82
CA CYS A 126 -7.94 18.15 -8.70
C CYS A 126 -7.50 16.74 -8.30
N ASP A 127 -6.93 15.98 -9.24
CA ASP A 127 -6.41 14.65 -8.95
C ASP A 127 -5.10 14.72 -8.17
N TYR A 128 -5.20 14.56 -6.85
CA TYR A 128 -4.07 14.56 -5.92
C TYR A 128 -2.96 13.55 -6.30
N ARG A 129 -3.29 12.49 -7.04
CA ARG A 129 -2.32 11.46 -7.47
C ARG A 129 -1.28 12.00 -8.44
N ASN A 130 -1.58 13.09 -9.15
CA ASN A 130 -0.65 13.72 -10.09
C ASN A 130 0.50 14.48 -9.41
N TYR A 131 0.39 14.76 -8.11
CA TYR A 131 1.34 15.61 -7.39
C TYR A 131 2.62 14.89 -6.99
N ARG A 132 2.58 13.56 -6.92
CA ARG A 132 3.67 12.74 -6.40
C ARG A 132 4.03 11.64 -7.37
N LYS A 133 5.33 11.41 -7.50
CA LYS A 133 5.88 10.20 -8.10
C LYS A 133 6.29 9.26 -6.97
N TYR A 134 5.76 8.06 -6.99
CA TYR A 134 6.07 7.03 -6.01
C TYR A 134 7.07 6.04 -6.57
N GLU A 135 7.99 5.61 -5.73
CA GLU A 135 8.99 4.58 -6.04
C GLU A 135 9.15 3.67 -4.82
N ILE A 136 9.54 2.43 -5.05
CA ILE A 136 9.88 1.51 -3.97
C ILE A 136 11.38 1.30 -4.02
N LEU A 137 12.03 1.56 -2.90
CA LEU A 137 13.45 1.33 -2.75
C LEU A 137 13.64 -0.04 -2.10
N ARG A 138 14.49 -0.84 -2.73
CA ARG A 138 15.03 -2.06 -2.11
C ARG A 138 16.44 -1.77 -1.62
N GLN A 139 16.70 -2.04 -0.36
CA GLN A 139 18.02 -1.87 0.22
C GLN A 139 18.55 -3.20 0.76
N PRO A 140 19.52 -3.82 0.06
CA PRO A 140 20.26 -4.94 0.61
C PRO A 140 21.12 -4.48 1.80
N LYS A 141 21.34 -5.38 2.77
CA LYS A 141 22.15 -5.06 3.95
C LYS A 141 23.53 -4.51 3.57
N GLY A 142 23.83 -3.30 4.04
CA GLY A 142 25.13 -2.64 3.82
C GLY A 142 25.36 -2.10 2.41
N LYS A 143 24.34 -2.08 1.54
CA LYS A 143 24.42 -1.50 0.18
C LYS A 143 23.51 -0.27 0.06
N ALA A 144 23.75 0.50 -1.00
CA ALA A 144 22.89 1.63 -1.34
C ALA A 144 21.48 1.15 -1.75
N PRO A 145 20.42 1.94 -1.48
CA PRO A 145 19.07 1.66 -1.96
C PRO A 145 19.02 1.64 -3.48
N ILE A 146 18.26 0.71 -4.04
CA ILE A 146 18.07 0.53 -5.48
C ILE A 146 16.58 0.70 -5.79
N PRO A 147 16.21 1.59 -6.73
CA PRO A 147 14.83 1.71 -7.18
C PRO A 147 14.32 0.42 -7.81
N LEU A 148 13.14 -0.02 -7.39
CA LEU A 148 12.50 -1.23 -7.92
C LEU A 148 12.20 -1.09 -9.42
N SER A 149 11.88 0.12 -9.90
CA SER A 149 11.71 0.42 -11.32
C SER A 149 12.94 0.12 -12.19
N GLN A 150 14.14 0.15 -11.61
CA GLN A 150 15.41 -0.16 -12.29
C GLN A 150 15.81 -1.63 -12.11
N TYR A 151 15.05 -2.38 -11.31
CA TYR A 151 15.38 -3.74 -10.91
C TYR A 151 14.77 -4.76 -11.88
N GLY A 152 15.52 -5.10 -12.93
CA GLY A 152 15.06 -6.00 -14.01
C GLY A 152 15.39 -7.49 -13.84
N THR A 153 16.21 -7.90 -12.85
CA THR A 153 16.82 -9.24 -12.84
C THR A 153 16.97 -9.86 -11.43
N GLY A 154 15.89 -9.91 -10.66
CA GLY A 154 15.85 -10.72 -9.43
C GLY A 154 15.65 -12.21 -9.73
N SER A 155 16.22 -13.10 -8.91
CA SER A 155 15.79 -14.51 -8.88
C SER A 155 14.32 -14.57 -8.44
N GLY A 156 13.55 -15.56 -8.92
CA GLY A 156 12.07 -15.56 -8.83
C GLY A 156 11.47 -15.19 -7.47
N GLY A 157 12.12 -15.52 -6.34
CA GLY A 157 11.69 -15.14 -5.00
C GLY A 157 11.99 -13.70 -4.58
N GLN A 158 13.10 -13.11 -5.07
CA GLN A 158 13.40 -11.68 -4.89
C GLN A 158 12.44 -10.80 -5.70
N SER A 159 11.93 -11.32 -6.80
CA SER A 159 10.91 -10.63 -7.60
C SER A 159 9.55 -10.64 -6.91
N GLU A 160 9.20 -11.69 -6.13
CA GLU A 160 7.88 -11.82 -5.50
C GLU A 160 7.69 -11.01 -4.22
N THR A 161 8.72 -10.86 -3.39
CA THR A 161 8.64 -10.15 -2.10
C THR A 161 8.09 -8.72 -2.23
N PRO A 162 8.57 -7.88 -3.18
CA PRO A 162 8.04 -6.54 -3.39
C PRO A 162 6.54 -6.54 -3.74
N PHE A 163 6.03 -7.55 -4.46
CA PHE A 163 4.60 -7.60 -4.78
C PHE A 163 3.73 -7.80 -3.55
N TYR A 164 4.19 -8.58 -2.57
CA TYR A 164 3.46 -8.73 -1.30
C TYR A 164 3.45 -7.43 -0.50
N ILE A 165 4.55 -6.68 -0.50
CA ILE A 165 4.66 -5.37 0.15
C ILE A 165 3.77 -4.33 -0.55
N ILE A 166 3.72 -4.34 -1.89
CA ILE A 166 2.81 -3.46 -2.65
C ILE A 166 1.35 -3.81 -2.36
N ARG A 167 1.02 -5.10 -2.36
CA ARG A 167 -0.34 -5.58 -2.07
C ARG A 167 -0.74 -5.22 -0.64
N SER A 168 0.16 -5.38 0.32
CA SER A 168 -0.11 -5.03 1.71
C SER A 168 -0.35 -3.53 1.86
N ALA A 169 0.47 -2.69 1.24
CA ALA A 169 0.28 -1.24 1.22
C ALA A 169 -1.08 -0.84 0.61
N ALA A 170 -1.45 -1.44 -0.53
CA ALA A 170 -2.74 -1.19 -1.16
C ALA A 170 -3.91 -1.60 -0.25
N VAL A 171 -3.79 -2.76 0.41
CA VAL A 171 -4.77 -3.27 1.37
C VAL A 171 -4.86 -2.37 2.60
N THR A 172 -3.74 -1.91 3.14
CA THR A 172 -3.67 -1.00 4.29
C THR A 172 -4.30 0.36 3.99
N ALA A 173 -4.02 0.91 2.81
CA ALA A 173 -4.66 2.13 2.33
C ALA A 173 -6.18 1.95 2.15
N ALA A 174 -6.61 0.83 1.56
CA ALA A 174 -8.03 0.57 1.29
C ALA A 174 -8.85 0.35 2.57
N PHE A 175 -8.30 -0.37 3.56
CA PHE A 175 -9.01 -0.66 4.80
C PHE A 175 -9.06 0.52 5.78
N ARG A 176 -8.46 1.67 5.44
CA ARG A 176 -8.40 2.87 6.27
C ARG A 176 -8.19 2.50 7.73
N PHE A 177 -7.05 1.88 8.03
CA PHE A 177 -6.76 1.18 9.28
C PHE A 177 -7.08 1.92 10.60
N ARG A 178 -7.33 3.23 10.54
CA ARG A 178 -7.68 4.12 11.67
C ARG A 178 -9.17 4.48 11.75
N GLU A 179 -9.98 4.23 10.73
CA GLU A 179 -11.43 4.42 10.78
C GLU A 179 -12.07 3.16 11.35
N GLY A 180 -12.44 3.21 12.64
CA GLY A 180 -13.25 2.19 13.32
C GLY A 180 -12.47 1.05 14.02
N VAL A 181 -13.12 0.44 15.01
CA VAL A 181 -12.49 -0.47 16.00
C VAL A 181 -12.53 -1.94 15.56
N ASN A 182 -13.44 -2.30 14.64
CA ASN A 182 -13.71 -3.69 14.24
C ASN A 182 -13.91 -3.78 12.72
N HIS A 183 -12.85 -4.09 11.98
CA HIS A 183 -12.92 -4.36 10.56
C HIS A 183 -12.35 -5.75 10.28
N LEU A 184 -13.09 -6.55 9.50
CA LEU A 184 -12.55 -7.78 8.93
C LEU A 184 -11.49 -7.40 7.90
N ARG A 185 -10.21 -7.54 8.26
CA ARG A 185 -9.07 -7.22 7.40
C ARG A 185 -8.46 -8.52 6.91
N MET A 186 -8.92 -8.99 5.75
CA MET A 186 -8.51 -10.28 5.19
C MET A 186 -7.79 -10.08 3.86
N VAL A 187 -6.73 -10.87 3.66
CA VAL A 187 -6.04 -10.98 2.37
C VAL A 187 -6.09 -12.42 1.91
N LEU A 188 -6.60 -12.63 0.71
CA LEU A 188 -6.57 -13.92 0.01
C LEU A 188 -5.44 -13.92 -1.01
N VAL A 189 -4.55 -14.90 -0.91
CA VAL A 189 -3.43 -15.09 -1.85
C VAL A 189 -3.57 -16.45 -2.51
N ASP A 190 -3.80 -16.46 -3.83
CA ASP A 190 -3.73 -17.69 -4.62
C ASP A 190 -2.29 -17.99 -5.07
N GLU A 191 -1.97 -19.27 -5.21
CA GLU A 191 -0.63 -19.79 -5.53
C GLU A 191 0.50 -19.16 -4.70
N ALA A 192 0.23 -18.97 -3.40
CA ALA A 192 1.08 -18.21 -2.52
C ALA A 192 2.47 -18.85 -2.37
N PHE A 193 3.50 -17.99 -2.30
CA PHE A 193 4.87 -18.36 -1.98
C PHE A 193 5.49 -19.44 -2.89
N SER A 194 4.95 -19.61 -4.11
CA SER A 194 5.33 -20.72 -4.98
C SER A 194 6.76 -20.59 -5.53
N ARG A 195 7.27 -19.35 -5.69
CA ARG A 195 8.61 -19.03 -6.19
C ARG A 195 9.57 -18.47 -5.13
N MET A 196 9.12 -18.35 -3.89
CA MET A 196 9.92 -17.86 -2.76
C MET A 196 10.52 -19.01 -1.96
N ASP A 197 11.67 -18.76 -1.33
CA ASP A 197 12.21 -19.68 -0.33
C ASP A 197 11.39 -19.63 0.97
N GLU A 198 11.53 -20.66 1.78
CA GLU A 198 10.77 -20.86 3.01
C GLU A 198 10.98 -19.71 4.00
N THR A 199 12.22 -19.25 4.18
CA THR A 199 12.56 -18.16 5.11
C THR A 199 11.89 -16.85 4.69
N ARG A 200 12.01 -16.46 3.41
CA ARG A 200 11.32 -15.26 2.89
C ARG A 200 9.81 -15.35 3.04
N SER A 201 9.24 -16.52 2.79
CA SER A 201 7.80 -16.75 2.89
C SER A 201 7.30 -16.57 4.33
N ARG A 202 8.06 -17.06 5.32
CA ARG A 202 7.75 -16.82 6.74
C ARG A 202 7.79 -15.34 7.11
N GLU A 203 8.83 -14.62 6.69
CA GLU A 203 8.95 -13.17 6.99
C GLU A 203 7.79 -12.37 6.39
N VAL A 204 7.35 -12.71 5.16
CA VAL A 204 6.18 -12.06 4.55
C VAL A 204 4.90 -12.39 5.30
N ILE A 205 4.69 -13.64 5.72
CA ILE A 205 3.51 -14.03 6.53
C ILE A 205 3.51 -13.27 7.85
N ASP A 206 4.66 -13.20 8.53
CA ASP A 206 4.80 -12.51 9.80
C ASP A 206 4.55 -11.00 9.65
N TYR A 207 5.09 -10.36 8.61
CA TYR A 207 4.80 -8.96 8.30
C TYR A 207 3.29 -8.73 8.07
N LEU A 208 2.65 -9.55 7.22
CA LEU A 208 1.22 -9.41 6.91
C LEU A 208 0.33 -9.64 8.14
N THR A 209 0.68 -10.60 9.01
CA THR A 209 -0.19 -11.03 10.11
C THR A 209 0.12 -10.34 11.43
N LYS A 210 1.39 -10.22 11.82
CA LYS A 210 1.81 -9.68 13.13
C LYS A 210 1.94 -8.17 13.10
N SER A 211 2.50 -7.61 12.03
CA SER A 211 2.75 -6.17 11.92
C SER A 211 1.51 -5.44 11.42
N LEU A 212 0.94 -5.91 10.32
CA LEU A 212 -0.28 -5.33 9.75
C LEU A 212 -1.57 -5.89 10.37
N GLY A 213 -1.53 -6.92 11.21
CA GLY A 213 -2.75 -7.46 11.82
C GLY A 213 -3.76 -8.03 10.82
N LEU A 214 -3.33 -8.42 9.61
CA LEU A 214 -4.22 -8.97 8.58
C LEU A 214 -4.50 -10.45 8.86
N GLN A 215 -5.75 -10.87 8.63
CA GLN A 215 -6.09 -12.27 8.53
C GLN A 215 -5.70 -12.80 7.14
N LEU A 216 -4.64 -13.60 7.09
CA LEU A 216 -4.14 -14.15 5.84
C LEU A 216 -4.82 -15.49 5.52
N LEU A 217 -5.37 -15.61 4.31
CA LEU A 217 -5.78 -16.87 3.71
C LEU A 217 -4.91 -17.09 2.48
N PHE A 218 -4.18 -18.19 2.45
CA PHE A 218 -3.36 -18.52 1.30
C PHE A 218 -3.66 -19.92 0.77
N VAL A 219 -3.64 -20.06 -0.54
CA VAL A 219 -3.88 -21.30 -1.26
C VAL A 219 -2.56 -21.79 -1.83
N MET A 220 -2.22 -23.05 -1.54
CA MET A 220 -1.00 -23.67 -2.04
C MET A 220 -1.17 -25.18 -2.20
N PRO A 221 -0.34 -25.83 -3.04
CA PRO A 221 -0.30 -27.28 -3.14
C PRO A 221 0.07 -27.94 -1.81
N SER A 222 -0.55 -29.09 -1.50
CA SER A 222 -0.30 -29.83 -0.25
C SER A 222 1.16 -30.27 -0.07
N SER A 223 1.92 -30.42 -1.15
CA SER A 223 3.36 -30.75 -1.10
C SER A 223 4.22 -29.64 -0.48
N LYS A 224 3.75 -28.39 -0.48
CA LYS A 224 4.48 -27.23 0.03
C LYS A 224 3.97 -26.73 1.38
N SER A 225 2.81 -27.21 1.85
CA SER A 225 2.19 -26.70 3.08
C SER A 225 2.92 -27.07 4.37
N GLY A 226 3.71 -28.15 4.36
CA GLY A 226 4.36 -28.68 5.56
C GLY A 226 5.22 -27.64 6.30
N ALA A 227 5.91 -26.77 5.55
CA ALA A 227 6.77 -25.73 6.10
C ALA A 227 6.02 -24.62 6.87
N PHE A 228 4.71 -24.49 6.69
CA PHE A 228 3.92 -23.39 7.25
C PHE A 228 2.94 -23.84 8.34
N LEU A 229 2.94 -25.13 8.69
CA LEU A 229 2.00 -25.71 9.66
C LEU A 229 2.13 -25.11 11.06
N ASP A 230 3.32 -24.62 11.42
CA ASP A 230 3.59 -23.93 12.69
C ASP A 230 3.07 -22.48 12.70
N LEU A 231 2.85 -21.88 11.53
CA LEU A 231 2.40 -20.50 11.38
C LEU A 231 0.87 -20.37 11.23
N ILE A 232 0.20 -21.40 10.72
CA ILE A 232 -1.25 -21.35 10.45
C ILE A 232 -2.06 -21.90 11.62
N SER A 233 -3.28 -21.38 11.79
CA SER A 233 -4.22 -21.82 12.83
C SER A 233 -5.23 -22.85 12.31
N ASN A 234 -5.53 -22.81 11.01
CA ASN A 234 -6.49 -23.68 10.35
C ASN A 234 -5.95 -24.10 8.98
N GLN A 235 -6.20 -25.36 8.61
CA GLN A 235 -5.88 -25.91 7.31
C GLN A 235 -7.11 -26.59 6.72
N PHE A 236 -7.34 -26.38 5.42
CA PHE A 236 -8.36 -27.06 4.65
C PHE A 236 -7.68 -27.78 3.49
N VAL A 237 -7.77 -29.11 3.46
CA VAL A 237 -7.20 -29.93 2.41
C VAL A 237 -8.33 -30.42 1.52
N PHE A 238 -8.27 -30.05 0.24
CA PHE A 238 -9.26 -30.43 -0.75
C PHE A 238 -8.71 -31.57 -1.61
N ALA A 239 -9.42 -32.70 -1.64
CA ALA A 239 -9.08 -33.84 -2.47
C ALA A 239 -10.23 -34.12 -3.44
N LYS A 240 -9.97 -33.98 -4.74
CA LYS A 240 -10.93 -34.33 -5.79
C LYS A 240 -10.75 -35.80 -6.15
N CYS A 241 -11.76 -36.61 -5.87
CA CYS A 241 -11.76 -38.04 -6.14
C CYS A 241 -12.85 -38.41 -7.15
N PRO A 242 -12.68 -39.50 -7.92
CA PRO A 242 -13.75 -40.04 -8.74
C PRO A 242 -14.97 -40.36 -7.88
N ALA A 243 -16.16 -40.00 -8.37
CA ALA A 243 -17.40 -40.34 -7.67
C ALA A 243 -17.77 -41.81 -7.94
N PRO A 244 -18.18 -42.58 -6.92
CA PRO A 244 -18.60 -43.97 -7.10
C PRO A 244 -19.88 -44.06 -7.93
N GLN A 245 -20.70 -43.00 -7.96
CA GLN A 245 -21.84 -42.84 -8.85
C GLN A 245 -21.88 -41.40 -9.37
N LYS A 246 -22.34 -41.22 -10.62
CA LYS A 246 -22.53 -39.88 -11.19
C LYS A 246 -23.66 -39.16 -10.47
N ILE A 247 -23.41 -37.94 -10.01
CA ILE A 247 -24.44 -37.06 -9.45
C ILE A 247 -24.69 -35.98 -10.51
N GLY A 248 -25.75 -36.15 -11.30
CA GLY A 248 -25.98 -35.34 -12.50
C GLY A 248 -24.86 -35.53 -13.53
N GLU A 249 -24.23 -34.44 -13.94
CA GLU A 249 -23.09 -34.45 -14.88
C GLU A 249 -21.73 -34.61 -14.18
N LEU A 250 -21.67 -34.57 -12.85
CA LEU A 250 -20.43 -34.64 -12.09
C LEU A 250 -19.98 -36.10 -11.89
N ASN A 251 -18.80 -36.41 -12.43
CA ASN A 251 -18.12 -37.70 -12.26
C ASN A 251 -17.13 -37.71 -11.09
N THR A 252 -17.07 -36.63 -10.33
CA THR A 252 -16.07 -36.42 -9.26
C THR A 252 -16.74 -35.82 -8.03
N LEU A 253 -16.21 -36.17 -6.87
CA LEU A 253 -16.58 -35.62 -5.58
C LEU A 253 -15.35 -34.99 -4.92
N VAL A 254 -15.58 -33.96 -4.10
CA VAL A 254 -14.52 -33.25 -3.40
C VAL A 254 -14.64 -33.57 -1.92
N HIS A 255 -13.63 -34.24 -1.38
CA HIS A 255 -13.47 -34.39 0.05
C HIS A 255 -12.76 -33.17 0.61
N VAL A 256 -13.26 -32.66 1.73
CA VAL A 256 -12.65 -31.56 2.47
C VAL A 256 -12.25 -32.09 3.83
N ASP A 257 -10.95 -32.13 4.09
CA ASP A 257 -10.42 -32.36 5.42
C ASP A 257 -10.13 -31.00 6.08
N ARG A 258 -10.74 -30.78 7.26
CA ARG A 258 -10.60 -29.54 8.02
C ARG A 258 -9.82 -29.83 9.29
N GLN A 259 -8.67 -29.19 9.41
CA GLN A 259 -7.78 -29.35 10.54
C GLN A 259 -7.65 -28.02 11.29
N LYS A 260 -7.79 -28.08 12.61
CA LYS A 260 -7.45 -26.98 13.52
C LYS A 260 -6.10 -27.29 14.15
N LEU A 261 -5.11 -26.45 13.86
CA LEU A 261 -3.74 -26.67 14.28
C LEU A 261 -3.48 -26.02 15.64
N ASN A 262 -2.81 -26.76 16.53
CA ASN A 262 -2.32 -26.21 17.79
C ASN A 262 -0.87 -25.76 17.57
N GLN A 263 -0.70 -24.45 17.35
CA GLN A 263 0.58 -23.84 17.00
C GLN A 263 1.66 -24.16 18.04
N ASP A 264 1.35 -24.04 19.34
CA ASP A 264 2.32 -24.30 20.42
C ASP A 264 2.85 -25.74 20.39
N LYS A 265 1.96 -26.72 20.22
CA LYS A 265 2.35 -28.14 20.15
C LYS A 265 3.14 -28.46 18.89
N ILE A 266 2.76 -27.88 17.76
CA ILE A 266 3.48 -28.06 16.50
C ILE A 266 4.87 -27.44 16.61
N GLN A 267 4.98 -26.23 17.14
CA GLN A 267 6.26 -25.55 17.35
C GLN A 267 7.18 -26.35 18.29
N ALA A 268 6.63 -26.91 19.38
CA ALA A 268 7.37 -27.80 20.28
C ALA A 268 7.84 -29.08 19.57
N LEU A 269 6.99 -29.68 18.73
CA LEU A 269 7.34 -30.86 17.94
C LEU A 269 8.49 -30.55 16.96
N TRP A 270 8.41 -29.43 16.24
CA TRP A 270 9.45 -28.97 15.33
C TRP A 270 10.76 -28.66 16.05
N ALA A 271 10.71 -28.04 17.23
CA ALA A 271 11.90 -27.78 18.04
C ALA A 271 12.59 -29.08 18.48
N ASN A 272 11.82 -30.08 18.89
CA ASN A 272 12.35 -31.40 19.24
C ASN A 272 12.95 -32.11 18.02
N TYR A 273 12.28 -32.06 16.88
CA TYR A 273 12.78 -32.66 15.64
C TYR A 273 14.09 -32.01 15.17
N LYS A 274 14.21 -30.67 15.23
CA LYS A 274 15.46 -29.95 14.92
C LYS A 274 16.62 -30.38 15.83
N ARG A 275 16.38 -30.54 17.14
CA ARG A 275 17.39 -31.03 18.08
C ARG A 275 17.84 -32.45 17.74
N LEU A 276 16.90 -33.31 17.37
CA LEU A 276 17.18 -34.71 17.05
C LEU A 276 18.03 -34.83 15.77
N ILE A 277 17.69 -34.08 14.72
CA ILE A 277 18.51 -33.98 13.50
C ILE A 277 19.89 -33.45 13.81
N TYR A 278 20.00 -32.38 14.60
CA TYR A 278 21.30 -31.79 14.94
C TYR A 278 22.19 -32.78 15.67
N ASN A 279 21.64 -33.50 16.66
CA ASN A 279 22.36 -34.54 17.37
C ASN A 279 22.81 -35.65 16.42
N GLN A 280 21.92 -36.11 15.55
CA GLN A 280 22.23 -37.17 14.59
C GLN A 280 23.33 -36.73 13.60
N ALA A 281 23.23 -35.54 13.02
CA ALA A 281 24.25 -34.98 12.15
C ALA A 281 25.60 -34.79 12.88
N SER A 282 25.58 -34.45 14.17
CA SER A 282 26.79 -34.37 14.99
C SER A 282 27.42 -35.74 15.25
N PHE A 283 26.61 -36.79 15.42
CA PHE A 283 27.11 -38.16 15.55
C PHE A 283 27.70 -38.65 14.23
N ASP A 284 26.99 -38.46 13.11
CA ASP A 284 27.45 -38.83 11.78
C ASP A 284 28.77 -38.12 11.41
N PHE A 285 28.87 -36.82 11.73
CA PHE A 285 30.11 -36.06 11.54
C PHE A 285 31.26 -36.60 12.40
N MET A 286 31.00 -36.95 13.68
CA MET A 286 32.06 -37.53 14.52
C MET A 286 32.50 -38.91 14.04
N GLU A 287 31.60 -39.72 13.47
CA GLU A 287 31.96 -41.02 12.88
C GLU A 287 32.89 -40.88 11.66
N GLU A 288 32.73 -39.84 10.83
CA GLU A 288 33.62 -39.57 9.68
C GLU A 288 35.07 -39.22 10.06
N PHE A 289 35.33 -38.75 11.29
CA PHE A 289 36.68 -38.41 11.78
C PHE A 289 37.34 -39.52 12.61
N VAL A 290 36.62 -40.61 12.89
CA VAL A 290 37.10 -41.74 13.69
C VAL A 290 37.47 -42.95 12.81
N GLY A 291 37.23 -42.89 11.49
CA GLY A 291 37.71 -43.83 10.48
C GLY A 291 39.01 -43.39 9.80
#